data_AF-A0A8C8A7R6-F1
#
_entry.id   AF-A0A8C8A7R6-F1
#
_cell.length_a   1.000
_cell.length_b   1.000
_cell.length_c   1.000
_cell.angle_alpha   90.00
_cell.angle_beta   90.00
_cell.angle_gamma   90.00
#
_symmetry.space_group_name_H-M   'P 1'
#
loop_
_entity.id
_entity.type
_entity.pdbx_description
1 polymer ?
#
loop_
_entity_poly.entity_id
_entity_poly.type
_entity_poly.pdbx_seq_one_letter_code
_entity_poly.pdbx_strand_id
1 'polypeptide(L)'
;MQQGREEEELEEEEEEEEGDGGPEKALEKSPFQLTTGDVYDISSVVGQDLLQLSAGPQAPAALARLQFRIVRVLEMLEALVSESSLVEEQLRMERDSLRREVEELRGQGSRGSAQQLSLGPDKMVIDLTDPNRPRFTLQELRDVLQERNQLKAQLLVVQEELQCYKSGIISQRRDQTEELEKEARGSSSGTSKDSEEKTIIKRLFSFKHGK
;
A
#
# COMPACT_ATOMS: atom_id res chain seq x y z
N MET A 1 70.21 -0.19 -24.69
CA MET A 1 69.12 -0.60 -23.79
C MET A 1 68.45 0.69 -23.31
N GLN A 2 67.77 1.48 -24.15
CA GLN A 2 66.49 1.24 -24.83
C GLN A 2 65.33 0.99 -23.87
N GLN A 3 64.38 1.94 -23.92
CA GLN A 3 62.92 1.81 -23.75
C GLN A 3 62.44 1.56 -22.30
N GLY A 4 61.35 2.14 -21.81
CA GLY A 4 60.27 2.88 -22.45
C GLY A 4 59.78 4.00 -21.54
N ARG A 5 59.52 5.15 -22.15
CA ARG A 5 58.73 6.23 -21.59
C ARG A 5 57.29 5.79 -21.83
N GLU A 6 56.61 5.36 -20.79
CA GLU A 6 55.15 5.15 -20.84
C GLU A 6 54.55 6.55 -20.93
N GLU A 7 54.17 6.91 -22.14
CA GLU A 7 53.26 8.02 -22.42
C GLU A 7 51.89 7.53 -21.96
N GLU A 8 51.48 7.91 -20.74
CA GLU A 8 50.09 7.85 -20.34
C GLU A 8 49.34 8.88 -21.21
N GLU A 9 48.77 8.38 -22.30
CA GLU A 9 47.73 9.06 -23.07
C GLU A 9 46.57 9.31 -22.11
N LEU A 10 46.47 10.56 -21.63
CA LEU A 10 45.26 11.09 -21.03
C LEU A 10 44.21 11.11 -22.12
N GLU A 11 43.40 10.05 -22.18
CA GLU A 11 42.09 10.09 -22.83
C GLU A 11 41.27 11.15 -22.06
N GLU A 12 41.35 12.38 -22.53
CA GLU A 12 40.34 13.41 -22.24
C GLU A 12 39.04 12.86 -22.85
N GLU A 13 38.25 12.19 -22.00
CA GLU A 13 36.83 12.00 -22.25
C GLU A 13 36.23 13.40 -22.37
N GLU A 14 36.22 13.93 -23.60
CA GLU A 14 35.30 14.99 -24.00
C GLU A 14 33.90 14.41 -23.77
N GLU A 15 33.38 14.57 -22.56
CA GLU A 15 31.95 14.55 -22.33
C GLU A 15 31.38 15.58 -23.30
N GLU A 16 30.85 15.08 -24.43
CA GLU A 16 30.00 15.87 -25.31
C GLU A 16 28.92 16.46 -24.40
N GLU A 17 29.08 17.73 -24.00
CA GLU A 17 28.00 18.50 -23.42
C GLU A 17 26.87 18.43 -24.46
N GLU A 18 25.88 17.58 -24.18
CA GLU A 18 24.62 17.55 -24.92
C GLU A 18 24.16 18.99 -25.00
N GLY A 19 24.29 19.56 -26.19
CA GLY A 19 24.23 20.99 -26.41
C GLY A 19 23.07 21.59 -25.63
N ASP A 20 23.46 22.45 -24.67
CA ASP A 20 22.56 23.22 -23.82
C ASP A 20 21.43 23.72 -24.69
N GLY A 21 20.30 23.04 -24.54
CA GLY A 21 19.15 23.32 -25.32
C GLY A 21 18.68 24.67 -24.88
N GLY A 22 18.82 25.67 -25.74
CA GLY A 22 18.66 27.07 -25.41
C GLY A 22 17.45 27.35 -24.50
N PRO A 23 17.45 28.49 -23.81
CA PRO A 23 16.70 28.73 -22.55
C PRO A 23 15.17 28.53 -22.64
N GLU A 24 14.63 28.38 -23.84
CA GLU A 24 13.25 27.98 -24.12
C GLU A 24 12.95 26.52 -23.73
N LYS A 25 13.92 25.59 -23.73
CA LYS A 25 13.68 24.19 -23.32
C LYS A 25 13.27 24.07 -21.85
N ALA A 26 13.68 25.01 -21.00
CA ALA A 26 13.26 25.04 -19.60
C ALA A 26 11.73 25.14 -19.46
N LEU A 27 11.02 25.74 -20.43
CA LEU A 27 9.56 25.82 -20.46
C LEU A 27 8.87 24.49 -20.80
N GLU A 28 9.58 23.56 -21.42
CA GLU A 28 9.06 22.23 -21.79
C GLU A 28 9.22 21.21 -20.67
N LYS A 29 10.03 21.51 -19.65
CA LYS A 29 10.27 20.62 -18.51
C LYS A 29 9.03 20.46 -17.65
N SER A 30 8.91 19.28 -17.02
CA SER A 30 7.89 19.04 -16.02
C SER A 30 8.08 19.99 -14.82
N PRO A 31 7.02 20.60 -14.27
CA PRO A 31 7.15 21.50 -13.11
C PRO A 31 7.84 20.87 -11.89
N PHE A 32 7.72 19.55 -11.74
CA PHE A 32 8.33 18.79 -10.64
C PHE A 32 9.80 18.41 -10.89
N GLN A 33 10.34 18.73 -12.06
CA GLN A 33 11.72 18.46 -12.45
C GLN A 33 12.49 19.75 -12.71
N LEU A 34 11.89 20.91 -12.43
CA LEU A 34 12.54 22.20 -12.56
C LEU A 34 13.66 22.33 -11.54
N THR A 35 14.78 22.86 -11.99
CA THR A 35 15.90 23.28 -11.16
C THR A 35 15.92 24.81 -11.03
N THR A 36 16.73 25.34 -10.11
CA THR A 36 16.92 26.80 -10.01
C THR A 36 17.51 27.38 -11.29
N GLY A 37 18.37 26.63 -12.00
CA GLY A 37 18.87 26.99 -13.32
C GLY A 37 17.76 27.20 -14.33
N ASP A 38 16.80 26.28 -14.39
CA ASP A 38 15.65 26.37 -15.30
C ASP A 38 14.80 27.62 -15.03
N VAL A 39 14.63 28.00 -13.77
CA VAL A 39 13.90 29.23 -13.40
C VAL A 39 14.65 30.47 -13.89
N TYR A 40 15.99 30.47 -13.86
CA TYR A 40 16.79 31.56 -14.41
C TYR A 40 16.69 31.63 -15.94
N ASP A 41 16.71 30.50 -16.64
CA ASP A 41 16.53 30.44 -18.09
C ASP A 41 15.15 30.97 -18.51
N ILE A 42 14.10 30.52 -17.83
CA ILE A 42 12.73 31.03 -18.00
C ILE A 42 12.69 32.54 -17.73
N SER A 43 13.36 33.02 -16.68
CA SER A 43 13.39 34.44 -16.34
C SER A 43 14.08 35.29 -17.42
N SER A 44 15.11 34.74 -18.08
CA SER A 44 15.84 35.39 -19.17
C SER A 44 14.97 35.53 -20.41
N VAL A 45 14.29 34.46 -20.83
CA VAL A 45 13.36 34.47 -21.98
C VAL A 45 12.21 35.46 -21.73
N VAL A 46 11.55 35.35 -20.57
CA VAL A 46 10.45 36.24 -20.20
C VAL A 46 10.92 37.69 -20.10
N GLY A 47 12.14 37.94 -19.59
CA GLY A 47 12.74 39.26 -19.52
C GLY A 47 12.98 39.88 -20.90
N GLN A 48 13.49 39.09 -21.86
CA GLN A 48 13.69 39.52 -23.24
C GLN A 48 12.36 39.86 -23.93
N ASP A 49 11.33 39.03 -23.78
CA ASP A 49 10.00 39.27 -24.35
C ASP A 49 9.37 40.54 -23.78
N LEU A 50 9.46 40.74 -22.46
CA LEU A 50 8.96 41.96 -21.81
C LEU A 50 9.70 43.22 -22.30
N LEU A 51 11.00 43.13 -22.54
CA LEU A 51 11.79 44.22 -23.12
C LEU A 51 11.37 44.53 -24.56
N GLN A 52 11.15 43.51 -25.40
CA GLN A 52 10.67 43.69 -26.77
C GLN A 52 9.29 44.36 -26.80
N LEU A 53 8.38 43.97 -25.90
CA LEU A 53 7.06 44.58 -25.75
C LEU A 53 7.14 46.02 -25.23
N SER A 54 8.15 46.35 -24.41
CA SER A 54 8.36 47.70 -23.86
C SER A 54 8.84 48.72 -24.89
N ALA A 55 9.38 48.28 -26.04
CA ALA A 55 9.88 49.14 -27.10
C ALA A 55 8.76 49.80 -27.95
N GLY A 56 7.49 49.45 -27.72
CA GLY A 56 6.34 49.99 -28.45
C GLY A 56 5.78 51.33 -27.92
N PRO A 57 4.95 52.06 -28.71
CA PRO A 57 4.60 53.46 -28.43
C PRO A 57 3.54 53.73 -27.36
N GLN A 58 3.00 52.72 -26.64
CA GLN A 58 1.86 52.96 -25.73
C GLN A 58 1.84 52.09 -24.46
N ALA A 59 1.68 52.79 -23.34
CA ALA A 59 1.37 52.34 -21.97
C ALA A 59 2.48 51.65 -21.12
N PRO A 60 3.61 52.34 -20.85
CA PRO A 60 4.70 51.81 -20.03
C PRO A 60 4.31 51.47 -18.57
N ALA A 61 3.34 52.17 -17.99
CA ALA A 61 3.00 52.00 -16.57
C ALA A 61 2.27 50.68 -16.25
N ALA A 62 1.41 50.19 -17.15
CA ALA A 62 0.73 48.92 -16.97
C ALA A 62 1.70 47.75 -17.17
N LEU A 63 2.58 47.85 -18.17
CA LEU A 63 3.62 46.87 -18.45
C LEU A 63 4.65 46.79 -17.32
N ALA A 64 5.09 47.92 -16.76
CA ALA A 64 5.98 47.93 -15.60
C ALA A 64 5.33 47.23 -14.38
N ARG A 65 4.04 47.52 -14.10
CA ARG A 65 3.32 46.82 -13.03
C ARG A 65 3.21 45.31 -13.29
N LEU A 66 3.04 44.90 -14.55
CA LEU A 66 3.02 43.50 -14.94
C LEU A 66 4.40 42.85 -14.77
N GLN A 67 5.47 43.53 -15.19
CA GLN A 67 6.85 43.08 -15.00
C GLN A 67 7.14 42.80 -13.53
N PHE A 68 6.80 43.72 -12.61
CA PHE A 68 6.98 43.48 -11.17
C PHE A 68 6.17 42.27 -10.65
N ARG A 69 4.95 42.05 -11.17
CA ARG A 69 4.16 40.87 -10.80
C ARG A 69 4.80 39.58 -11.32
N ILE A 70 5.33 39.60 -12.54
CA ILE A 70 6.02 38.45 -13.14
C ILE A 70 7.30 38.14 -12.37
N VAL A 71 8.12 39.15 -12.07
CA VAL A 71 9.32 38.99 -11.22
C VAL A 71 8.93 38.38 -9.88
N ARG A 72 7.85 38.86 -9.25
CA ARG A 72 7.37 38.29 -7.99
C ARG A 72 6.95 36.82 -8.11
N VAL A 73 6.31 36.42 -9.21
CA VAL A 73 5.93 35.02 -9.45
C VAL A 73 7.18 34.15 -9.69
N LEU A 74 8.18 34.66 -10.42
CA LEU A 74 9.44 33.96 -10.65
C LEU A 74 10.25 33.80 -9.35
N GLU A 75 10.30 34.83 -8.50
CA GLU A 75 10.89 34.73 -7.15
C GLU A 75 10.20 33.66 -6.29
N MET A 76 8.87 33.59 -6.34
CA MET A 76 8.11 32.56 -5.63
C MET A 76 8.40 31.17 -6.19
N LEU A 77 8.54 31.04 -7.50
CA LEU A 77 8.88 29.79 -8.16
C LEU A 77 10.30 29.32 -7.77
N GLU A 78 11.28 30.22 -7.78
CA GLU A 78 12.65 29.94 -7.36
C GLU A 78 12.70 29.46 -5.90
N ALA A 79 11.97 30.12 -5.00
CA ALA A 79 11.87 29.71 -3.60
C ALA A 79 11.29 28.30 -3.45
N LEU A 80 10.22 27.98 -4.18
CA LEU A 80 9.61 26.65 -4.12
C LEU A 80 10.52 25.55 -4.69
N VAL A 81 11.18 25.83 -5.82
CA VAL A 81 12.10 24.89 -6.47
C VAL A 81 13.34 24.63 -5.60
N SER A 82 13.90 25.68 -4.99
CA SER A 82 15.05 25.56 -4.09
C SER A 82 14.71 24.83 -2.79
N GLU A 83 13.55 25.11 -2.18
CA GLU A 83 13.10 24.37 -1.00
C GLU A 83 12.83 22.89 -1.33
N SER A 84 12.20 22.60 -2.47
CA SER A 84 11.92 21.22 -2.90
C SER A 84 13.21 20.42 -3.07
N SER A 85 14.21 20.97 -3.76
CA SER A 85 15.48 20.26 -3.98
C SER A 85 16.23 20.00 -2.67
N LEU A 86 16.20 20.96 -1.73
CA LEU A 86 16.79 20.78 -0.40
C LEU A 86 16.09 19.69 0.41
N VAL A 87 14.75 19.66 0.41
CA VAL A 87 13.96 18.64 1.12
C VAL A 87 14.19 17.26 0.50
N GLU A 88 14.22 17.15 -0.82
CA GLU A 88 14.50 15.90 -1.52
C GLU A 88 15.90 15.37 -1.18
N GLU A 89 16.91 16.22 -1.18
CA GLU A 89 18.28 15.82 -0.83
C GLU A 89 18.38 15.39 0.64
N GLN A 90 17.70 16.09 1.56
CA GLN A 90 17.63 15.68 2.97
C GLN A 90 16.99 14.30 3.13
N LEU A 91 15.85 14.06 2.49
CA LEU A 91 15.17 12.76 2.51
C LEU A 91 16.02 11.67 1.87
N ARG A 92 16.76 11.99 0.80
CA ARG A 92 17.69 11.08 0.15
C ARG A 92 18.81 10.66 1.10
N MET A 93 19.40 11.62 1.81
CA MET A 93 20.45 11.38 2.80
C MET A 93 19.95 10.57 3.99
N GLU A 94 18.76 10.87 4.49
CA GLU A 94 18.11 10.10 5.56
C GLU A 94 17.83 8.66 5.12
N ARG A 95 17.26 8.48 3.93
CA ARG A 95 17.03 7.17 3.32
C ARG A 95 18.32 6.37 3.19
N ASP A 96 19.41 7.00 2.75
CA ASP A 96 20.70 6.32 2.59
C ASP A 96 21.35 6.00 3.94
N SER A 97 21.16 6.85 4.95
CA SER A 97 21.56 6.57 6.32
C SER A 97 20.82 5.38 6.91
N LEU A 98 19.49 5.36 6.81
CA LEU A 98 18.66 4.26 7.27
C LEU A 98 18.95 2.96 6.51
N ARG A 99 19.20 3.04 5.21
CA ARG A 99 19.63 1.87 4.42
C ARG A 99 20.95 1.31 4.93
N ARG A 100 21.93 2.17 5.23
CA ARG A 100 23.20 1.75 5.83
C ARG A 100 22.99 1.12 7.20
N GLU A 101 22.18 1.71 8.07
CA GLU A 101 21.87 1.15 9.39
C GLU A 101 21.15 -0.20 9.29
N VAL A 102 20.17 -0.34 8.39
CA VAL A 102 19.48 -1.62 8.14
C VAL A 102 20.45 -2.68 7.64
N GLU A 103 21.35 -2.32 6.71
CA GLU A 103 22.37 -3.24 6.20
C GLU A 103 23.35 -3.63 7.29
N GLU A 104 23.75 -2.68 8.14
CA GLU A 104 24.61 -2.94 9.29
C GLU A 104 23.92 -3.86 10.30
N LEU A 105 22.66 -3.62 10.65
CA LEU A 105 21.88 -4.49 11.55
C LEU A 105 21.67 -5.89 10.95
N ARG A 106 21.50 -6.00 9.63
CA ARG A 106 21.46 -7.30 8.94
C ARG A 106 22.80 -8.01 8.99
N GLY A 107 23.90 -7.28 8.74
CA GLY A 107 25.27 -7.78 8.84
C GLY A 107 25.67 -8.15 10.27
N GLN A 108 25.22 -7.39 11.27
CA GLN A 108 25.37 -7.70 12.69
C GLN A 108 24.45 -8.85 13.13
N GLY A 109 23.27 -9.01 12.53
CA GLY A 109 22.45 -10.21 12.70
C GLY A 109 23.15 -11.46 12.16
N SER A 110 23.82 -11.36 11.02
CA SER A 110 24.61 -12.46 10.46
C SER A 110 25.91 -12.70 11.24
N ARG A 111 26.64 -11.65 11.65
CA ARG A 111 27.87 -11.75 12.48
C ARG A 111 27.59 -12.14 13.92
N GLY A 112 26.50 -11.66 14.49
CA GLY A 112 25.95 -12.09 15.78
C GLY A 112 25.55 -13.56 15.72
N SER A 113 24.94 -14.02 14.61
CA SER A 113 24.71 -15.46 14.41
C SER A 113 26.01 -16.28 14.27
N ALA A 114 27.08 -15.68 13.75
CA ALA A 114 28.40 -16.30 13.58
C ALA A 114 29.31 -16.23 14.84
N GLN A 115 29.15 -15.22 15.71
CA GLN A 115 29.88 -15.11 16.99
C GLN A 115 29.10 -15.71 18.16
N GLN A 116 27.79 -15.86 18.05
CA GLN A 116 26.97 -16.69 18.93
C GLN A 116 27.03 -18.18 18.50
N LEU A 117 28.17 -18.64 17.96
CA LEU A 117 28.47 -20.05 17.69
C LEU A 117 29.01 -20.80 18.91
N SER A 118 28.81 -20.28 20.13
CA SER A 118 28.82 -21.08 21.35
C SER A 118 27.43 -21.14 21.96
N LEU A 119 26.42 -21.39 21.12
CA LEU A 119 25.13 -21.83 21.59
C LEU A 119 25.12 -23.34 21.43
N GLY A 120 24.91 -24.04 22.55
CA GLY A 120 24.92 -25.50 22.63
C GLY A 120 24.01 -26.20 21.60
N PRO A 121 24.05 -27.53 21.54
CA PRO A 121 23.63 -28.37 20.41
C PRO A 121 22.18 -28.23 19.87
N ASP A 122 21.40 -27.30 20.42
CA ASP A 122 19.96 -27.13 20.20
C ASP A 122 19.56 -25.72 19.69
N LYS A 123 20.51 -24.92 19.18
CA LYS A 123 20.19 -23.60 18.60
C LYS A 123 20.47 -23.56 17.09
N MET A 124 19.41 -23.36 16.31
CA MET A 124 19.49 -23.16 14.86
C MET A 124 19.97 -21.74 14.52
N VAL A 125 20.92 -21.64 13.59
CA VAL A 125 21.24 -20.39 12.90
C VAL A 125 20.07 -20.06 11.98
N ILE A 126 19.43 -18.90 12.19
CA ILE A 126 18.23 -18.50 11.47
C ILE A 126 18.61 -17.47 10.40
N ASP A 127 18.55 -17.87 9.12
CA ASP A 127 18.66 -16.94 8.00
C ASP A 127 17.36 -16.14 7.86
N LEU A 128 17.42 -14.83 8.09
CA LEU A 128 16.26 -13.94 7.98
C LEU A 128 15.82 -13.70 6.53
N THR A 129 16.66 -14.09 5.56
CA THR A 129 16.46 -13.91 4.12
C THR A 129 15.85 -15.13 3.44
N ASP A 130 15.75 -16.28 4.14
CA ASP A 130 15.23 -17.52 3.57
C ASP A 130 13.69 -17.44 3.36
N PRO A 131 13.20 -17.56 2.10
CA PRO A 131 11.77 -17.59 1.82
C PRO A 131 11.06 -18.81 2.43
N ASN A 132 11.77 -19.92 2.68
CA ASN A 132 11.23 -21.13 3.30
C ASN A 132 11.33 -21.13 4.83
N ARG A 133 11.85 -20.06 5.43
CA ARG A 133 11.91 -19.92 6.88
C ARG A 133 10.50 -20.03 7.49
N PRO A 134 10.27 -20.86 8.51
CA PRO A 134 9.00 -20.87 9.24
C PRO A 134 8.71 -19.49 9.84
N ARG A 135 7.71 -18.79 9.30
CA ARG A 135 7.31 -17.44 9.75
C ARG A 135 6.21 -17.46 10.81
N PHE A 136 5.54 -18.60 10.95
CA PHE A 136 4.40 -18.76 11.84
C PHE A 136 4.72 -19.78 12.93
N THR A 137 4.23 -19.49 14.11
CA THR A 137 4.21 -20.39 15.25
C THR A 137 3.15 -21.48 15.06
N LEU A 138 3.33 -22.62 15.75
CA LEU A 138 2.32 -23.67 15.76
C LEU A 138 0.97 -23.21 16.32
N GLN A 139 0.98 -22.22 17.21
CA GLN A 139 -0.25 -21.67 17.80
C GLN A 139 -1.06 -20.90 16.76
N GLU A 140 -0.42 -20.01 16.00
CA GLU A 140 -1.09 -19.27 14.91
C GLU A 140 -1.67 -20.22 13.86
N LEU A 141 -0.91 -21.27 13.49
CA LEU A 141 -1.41 -22.28 12.56
C LEU A 141 -2.62 -23.04 13.13
N ARG A 142 -2.60 -23.36 14.43
CA ARG A 142 -3.73 -24.00 15.11
C ARG A 142 -4.96 -23.09 15.11
N ASP A 143 -4.78 -21.81 15.41
CA ASP A 143 -5.86 -20.82 15.47
C ASP A 143 -6.53 -20.67 14.10
N VAL A 144 -5.74 -20.50 13.04
CA VAL A 144 -6.24 -20.42 11.65
C VAL A 144 -6.97 -21.70 11.24
N LEU A 145 -6.45 -22.88 11.62
CA LEU A 145 -7.10 -24.15 11.31
C LEU A 145 -8.42 -24.32 12.06
N GLN A 146 -8.49 -23.88 13.32
CA GLN A 146 -9.71 -23.90 14.12
C GLN A 146 -10.77 -22.96 13.53
N GLU A 147 -10.38 -21.73 13.20
CA GLU A 147 -11.26 -20.75 12.54
C GLU A 147 -11.80 -21.30 11.21
N ARG A 148 -10.93 -21.87 10.37
CA ARG A 148 -11.34 -22.49 9.10
C ARG A 148 -12.34 -23.63 9.33
N ASN A 149 -12.14 -24.46 10.34
CA ASN A 149 -13.08 -25.54 10.66
C ASN A 149 -14.42 -25.00 11.15
N GLN A 150 -14.41 -23.94 11.96
CA GLN A 150 -15.62 -23.31 12.46
C GLN A 150 -16.43 -22.66 11.33
N LEU A 151 -15.78 -21.91 10.44
CA LEU A 151 -16.41 -21.34 9.25
C LEU A 151 -16.96 -22.41 8.33
N LYS A 152 -16.24 -23.52 8.14
CA LYS A 152 -16.72 -24.66 7.35
C LYS A 152 -17.99 -25.29 7.96
N ALA A 153 -18.07 -25.42 9.28
CA ALA A 153 -19.25 -25.93 9.94
C ALA A 153 -20.45 -24.97 9.78
N GLN A 154 -20.24 -23.67 9.99
CA GLN A 154 -21.29 -22.65 9.77
C GLN A 154 -21.78 -22.66 8.32
N LEU A 155 -20.87 -22.76 7.35
CA LEU A 155 -21.22 -22.84 5.94
C LEU A 155 -22.09 -24.06 5.63
N LEU A 156 -21.75 -25.23 6.19
CA LEU A 156 -22.56 -26.45 6.02
C LEU A 156 -23.97 -26.28 6.57
N VAL A 157 -24.11 -25.69 7.77
CA VAL A 157 -25.42 -25.42 8.38
C VAL A 157 -26.25 -24.48 7.50
N VAL A 158 -25.66 -23.36 7.06
CA VAL A 158 -26.37 -22.40 6.19
C VAL A 158 -26.75 -23.03 4.84
N GLN A 159 -25.87 -23.89 4.28
CA GLN A 159 -26.19 -24.63 3.05
C GLN A 159 -27.34 -25.62 3.25
N GLU A 160 -27.38 -26.34 4.37
CA GLU A 160 -28.48 -27.23 4.73
C GLU A 160 -29.79 -26.45 4.90
N GLU A 161 -29.77 -25.33 5.62
CA GLU A 161 -30.94 -24.46 5.78
C GLU A 161 -31.45 -23.95 4.44
N LEU A 162 -30.56 -23.45 3.57
CA LEU A 162 -30.92 -23.01 2.22
C LEU A 162 -31.50 -24.16 1.37
N GLN A 163 -30.99 -25.38 1.50
CA GLN A 163 -31.56 -26.54 0.82
C GLN A 163 -32.95 -26.90 1.35
N CYS A 164 -33.18 -26.79 2.66
CA CYS A 164 -34.48 -27.01 3.26
C CYS A 164 -35.53 -25.99 2.77
N TYR A 165 -35.14 -24.72 2.60
CA TYR A 165 -36.02 -23.71 2.00
C TYR A 165 -36.30 -24.00 0.52
N LYS A 166 -35.27 -24.35 -0.27
CA LYS A 166 -35.44 -24.68 -1.70
C LYS A 166 -36.28 -25.94 -1.94
N SER A 167 -36.14 -26.94 -1.07
CA SER A 167 -36.87 -28.22 -1.15
C SER A 167 -38.30 -28.12 -0.58
N GLY A 168 -38.70 -26.96 -0.05
CA GLY A 168 -40.04 -26.73 0.51
C GLY A 168 -40.30 -27.42 1.87
N ILE A 169 -39.28 -28.02 2.48
CA ILE A 169 -39.36 -28.73 3.76
C ILE A 169 -39.60 -27.72 4.91
N ILE A 170 -39.01 -26.53 4.80
CA ILE A 170 -39.25 -25.40 5.70
C ILE A 170 -40.00 -24.34 4.90
N SER A 171 -41.33 -24.47 4.83
CA SER A 171 -42.18 -23.36 4.37
C SER A 171 -42.10 -22.21 5.38
N GLN A 172 -42.11 -20.96 4.90
CA GLN A 172 -42.06 -19.75 5.71
C GLN A 172 -42.98 -19.86 6.95
N ARG A 173 -42.40 -20.05 8.12
CA ARG A 173 -43.04 -19.83 9.42
C ARG A 173 -43.20 -18.32 9.67
N ARG A 174 -43.80 -17.60 8.72
CA ARG A 174 -44.32 -16.23 8.93
C ARG A 174 -45.83 -16.18 8.83
N ASP A 175 -46.46 -17.12 8.12
CA ASP A 175 -47.91 -17.08 7.92
C ASP A 175 -48.72 -17.84 8.99
N GLN A 176 -48.05 -18.57 9.91
CA GLN A 176 -48.71 -19.34 10.98
C GLN A 176 -48.81 -18.60 12.32
N THR A 177 -48.48 -17.30 12.38
CA THR A 177 -48.71 -16.49 13.59
C THR A 177 -50.07 -15.78 13.56
N GLU A 178 -50.72 -15.68 12.39
CA GLU A 178 -52.05 -15.04 12.26
C GLU A 178 -53.23 -16.03 12.39
N GLU A 179 -53.04 -17.34 12.16
CA GLU A 179 -54.12 -18.32 12.30
C GLU A 179 -54.38 -18.79 13.74
N LEU A 180 -53.41 -18.64 14.65
CA LEU A 180 -53.53 -19.09 16.04
C LEU A 180 -54.39 -18.16 16.93
N GLU A 181 -54.80 -17.00 16.42
CA GLU A 181 -55.74 -16.11 17.14
C GLU A 181 -57.22 -16.49 16.88
N LYS A 182 -57.50 -17.31 15.85
CA LYS A 182 -58.87 -17.63 15.42
C LYS A 182 -59.40 -18.98 15.93
N GLU A 183 -58.53 -19.85 16.45
CA GLU A 183 -58.91 -21.15 17.06
C GLU A 183 -59.11 -21.10 18.59
N ALA A 184 -58.88 -19.96 19.25
CA ALA A 184 -59.07 -19.80 20.69
C ALA A 184 -60.55 -19.78 21.16
N ARG A 185 -61.52 -20.14 20.30
CA ARG A 185 -62.97 -20.12 20.61
C ARG A 185 -63.69 -21.47 20.50
N GLY A 186 -62.98 -22.58 20.32
CA GLY A 186 -63.59 -23.91 20.20
C GLY A 186 -62.96 -24.95 21.11
N SER A 187 -63.63 -25.27 22.21
CA SER A 187 -63.51 -26.52 22.97
C SER A 187 -62.30 -26.71 23.90
N SER A 188 -62.59 -26.44 25.17
CA SER A 188 -61.92 -26.97 26.36
C SER A 188 -62.00 -28.50 26.44
N SER A 189 -60.84 -29.16 26.57
CA SER A 189 -60.70 -30.42 27.32
C SER A 189 -59.23 -30.61 27.67
N GLY A 190 -58.90 -30.37 28.93
CA GLY A 190 -57.53 -30.44 29.42
C GLY A 190 -56.98 -31.86 29.48
N THR A 191 -55.69 -31.98 29.21
CA THR A 191 -54.72 -32.70 30.05
C THR A 191 -53.33 -32.17 29.74
N SER A 192 -52.76 -31.46 30.69
CA SER A 192 -51.34 -31.17 30.78
C SER A 192 -50.55 -32.47 30.92
N LYS A 193 -49.64 -32.77 30.01
CA LYS A 193 -48.40 -33.49 30.33
C LYS A 193 -47.34 -33.38 29.23
N ASP A 194 -46.32 -32.61 29.55
CA ASP A 194 -44.91 -32.77 29.13
C ASP A 194 -44.64 -32.79 27.62
N SER A 195 -44.46 -31.58 27.08
CA SER A 195 -43.85 -31.35 25.76
C SER A 195 -42.35 -31.65 25.85
N GLU A 196 -41.96 -32.93 25.76
CA GLU A 196 -40.63 -33.26 25.29
C GLU A 196 -40.50 -32.71 23.86
N GLU A 197 -39.71 -31.66 23.68
CA GLU A 197 -39.28 -31.17 22.37
C GLU A 197 -38.45 -32.27 21.69
N LYS A 198 -39.13 -33.20 21.01
CA LYS A 198 -38.50 -34.26 20.25
C LYS A 198 -37.93 -33.64 18.99
N THR A 199 -36.64 -33.29 19.05
CA THR A 199 -35.82 -32.90 17.90
C THR A 199 -36.02 -33.92 16.78
N ILE A 200 -36.04 -33.46 15.54
CA ILE A 200 -36.33 -34.27 14.34
C ILE A 200 -35.48 -35.56 14.31
N ILE A 201 -34.24 -35.46 14.80
CA ILE A 201 -33.31 -36.57 15.01
C ILE A 201 -33.92 -37.70 15.87
N LYS A 202 -34.57 -37.38 16.99
CA LYS A 202 -35.17 -38.36 17.92
C LYS A 202 -36.33 -39.14 17.29
N ARG A 203 -37.02 -38.58 16.28
CA ARG A 203 -38.06 -39.27 15.48
C ARG A 203 -37.49 -40.18 14.38
N LEU A 204 -36.34 -39.82 13.81
CA LEU A 204 -35.68 -40.64 12.78
C LEU A 204 -35.14 -41.97 13.35
N PHE A 205 -34.72 -41.97 14.62
CA PHE A 205 -34.16 -43.17 15.27
C PHE A 205 -35.17 -44.04 16.01
N SER A 206 -36.44 -43.63 16.16
CA SER A 206 -37.46 -44.43 16.83
C SER A 206 -37.94 -45.65 16.05
N PHE A 207 -37.52 -45.82 14.79
CA PHE A 207 -37.95 -46.94 13.94
C PHE A 207 -37.16 -48.25 14.12
N LYS A 208 -36.10 -48.27 14.94
CA LYS A 208 -35.16 -49.41 14.96
C LYS A 208 -35.22 -50.29 16.22
N HIS A 209 -36.38 -50.40 16.86
CA HIS A 209 -36.65 -51.42 17.88
C HIS A 209 -38.01 -52.10 17.61
N GLY A 210 -38.00 -53.05 16.69
CA GLY A 210 -39.12 -53.94 16.40
C GLY A 210 -38.60 -55.10 15.55
N LYS A 211 -38.20 -56.17 16.26
CA LYS A 211 -37.86 -57.54 15.84
C LYS A 211 -37.69 -57.82 14.35
#